data_AF-A0A519QTE9-F1
#
_entry.id   AF-A0A519QTE9-F1
#
_cell.length_a   1.000
_cell.length_b   1.000
_cell.length_c   1.000
_cell.angle_alpha   90.00
_cell.angle_beta   90.00
_cell.angle_gamma   90.00
#
_symmetry.space_group_name_H-M   'P 1'
#
loop_
_entity.id
_entity.type
_entity.pdbx_description
1 polymer ?
#
loop_
_entity_poly.entity_id
_entity_poly.type
_entity_poly.pdbx_seq_one_letter_code
_entity_poly.pdbx_strand_id
1 'polypeptide(L)'
;MKKGTELNYNIKLTYKAEWWRYFGEYQYCVDFIFKSLEGGEITVISLPLAFLIRHTLELGYKMNLIELEKVSDLKAKIEYKGKSAHKIDDLHREFESQMRAVFKKYSADKDVIKQFDGLNSKLNELKKIMYKLDELSYAFRYPVKNDGITPNFDKKDVNDKTDVTSVASFLM
;
A
#
# COMPACT_ATOMS: atom_id res chain seq x y z
N MET A 1 -2.32 -41.23 6.79
CA MET A 1 -1.40 -40.23 6.20
C MET A 1 -2.21 -39.17 5.49
N LYS A 2 -2.17 -37.90 5.94
CA LYS A 2 -2.69 -36.78 5.14
C LYS A 2 -1.80 -36.67 3.90
N LYS A 3 -2.40 -36.72 2.70
CA LYS A 3 -1.70 -36.44 1.44
C LYS A 3 -1.07 -35.06 1.59
N GLY A 4 0.26 -34.97 1.59
CA GLY A 4 0.94 -33.69 1.62
C GLY A 4 0.50 -32.88 0.40
N THR A 5 -0.02 -31.68 0.61
CA THR A 5 -0.34 -30.77 -0.48
C THR A 5 0.95 -30.52 -1.24
N GLU A 6 1.04 -31.00 -2.48
CA GLU A 6 2.21 -30.82 -3.31
C GLU A 6 2.29 -29.33 -3.69
N LEU A 7 3.38 -28.66 -3.30
CA LEU A 7 3.59 -27.26 -3.65
C LEU A 7 3.88 -27.18 -5.14
N ASN A 8 3.01 -26.52 -5.90
CA ASN A 8 3.20 -26.34 -7.34
C ASN A 8 4.21 -25.21 -7.61
N TYR A 9 5.45 -25.59 -7.92
CA TYR A 9 6.52 -24.66 -8.26
C TYR A 9 6.59 -24.30 -9.76
N ASN A 10 5.68 -24.81 -10.60
CA ASN A 10 5.64 -24.49 -12.04
C ASN A 10 5.00 -23.10 -12.26
N ILE A 11 5.73 -22.06 -11.89
CA ILE A 11 5.31 -20.66 -12.01
C ILE A 11 5.87 -20.06 -13.29
N LYS A 12 5.00 -19.71 -14.25
CA LYS A 12 5.39 -18.93 -15.43
C LYS A 12 5.30 -17.43 -15.13
N LEU A 13 6.42 -16.81 -14.75
CA LEU A 13 6.50 -15.40 -14.36
C LEU A 13 6.13 -14.42 -15.49
N THR A 14 6.33 -14.80 -16.75
CA THR A 14 6.05 -13.95 -17.91
C THR A 14 4.57 -13.61 -18.09
N TYR A 15 3.64 -14.42 -17.56
CA TYR A 15 2.19 -14.16 -17.60
C TYR A 15 1.68 -13.37 -16.38
N LYS A 16 2.59 -12.89 -15.52
CA LYS A 16 2.26 -12.14 -14.29
C LYS A 16 2.51 -10.63 -14.41
N ALA A 17 2.93 -10.13 -15.57
CA ALA A 17 3.39 -8.75 -15.79
C ALA A 17 2.32 -7.64 -15.70
N GLU A 18 1.06 -7.99 -15.42
CA GLU A 18 -0.06 -7.04 -15.41
C GLU A 18 -0.24 -6.34 -14.04
N TRP A 19 -0.50 -5.03 -14.04
CA TRP A 19 -0.68 -4.23 -12.81
C TRP A 19 -1.75 -4.81 -11.87
N TRP A 20 -2.89 -5.20 -12.42
CA TRP A 20 -3.99 -5.86 -11.69
C TRP A 20 -3.55 -7.13 -10.99
N ARG A 21 -2.68 -7.90 -11.64
CA ARG A 21 -2.17 -9.15 -11.10
C ARG A 21 -1.15 -8.92 -10.00
N TYR A 22 -0.24 -7.97 -10.18
CA TYR A 22 0.68 -7.55 -9.13
C TYR A 22 -0.07 -7.09 -7.88
N PHE A 23 -1.02 -6.17 -8.02
CA PHE A 23 -1.83 -5.71 -6.90
C PHE A 23 -2.55 -6.87 -6.20
N GLY A 24 -3.24 -7.72 -6.97
CA GLY A 24 -4.00 -8.84 -6.40
C GLY A 24 -3.11 -9.85 -5.66
N GLU A 25 -1.92 -10.14 -6.17
CA GLU A 25 -0.98 -11.06 -5.52
C GLU A 25 -0.42 -10.47 -4.20
N TYR A 26 -0.10 -9.17 -4.17
CA TYR A 26 0.33 -8.50 -2.94
C TYR A 26 -0.80 -8.34 -1.93
N GLN A 27 -2.00 -7.94 -2.36
CA GLN A 27 -3.19 -7.88 -1.51
C GLN A 27 -3.49 -9.24 -0.89
N TYR A 28 -3.51 -10.31 -1.69
CA TYR A 28 -3.72 -11.66 -1.20
C TYR A 28 -2.67 -12.06 -0.15
N CYS A 29 -1.40 -11.70 -0.36
CA CYS A 29 -0.34 -11.98 0.59
C CYS A 29 -0.56 -11.27 1.93
N VAL A 30 -0.91 -9.98 1.91
CA VAL A 30 -1.25 -9.20 3.11
C VAL A 30 -2.44 -9.83 3.84
N ASP A 31 -3.53 -10.11 3.13
CA ASP A 31 -4.73 -10.73 3.70
C ASP A 31 -4.44 -12.11 4.30
N PHE A 32 -3.63 -12.92 3.60
CA PHE A 32 -3.23 -14.25 4.06
C PHE A 32 -2.43 -14.16 5.37
N ILE A 33 -1.49 -13.22 5.45
CA ILE A 33 -0.71 -12.98 6.66
C ILE A 33 -1.66 -12.59 7.79
N PHE A 34 -2.50 -11.55 7.62
CA PHE A 34 -3.41 -11.09 8.67
C PHE A 34 -4.36 -12.20 9.17
N LYS A 35 -4.88 -13.03 8.26
CA LYS A 35 -5.74 -14.18 8.62
C LYS A 35 -5.00 -15.29 9.35
N SER A 36 -3.69 -15.40 9.17
CA SER A 36 -2.85 -16.44 9.78
C SER A 36 -2.22 -15.99 11.10
N LEU A 37 -2.33 -14.71 11.46
CA LEU A 37 -1.84 -14.20 12.72
C LEU A 37 -2.80 -14.60 13.85
N GLU A 38 -2.29 -15.30 14.86
CA GLU A 38 -3.04 -15.66 16.07
C GLU A 38 -2.72 -14.69 17.24
N GLY A 39 -1.75 -13.80 17.07
CA GLY A 39 -1.46 -12.69 17.97
C GLY A 39 -0.03 -12.16 17.85
N GLY A 40 0.81 -12.51 18.82
CA GLY A 40 2.13 -11.92 19.05
C GLY A 40 3.13 -12.02 17.89
N GLU A 41 2.85 -12.86 16.89
CA GLU A 41 3.69 -13.05 15.69
C GLU A 41 3.83 -11.75 14.87
N ILE A 42 2.89 -10.81 15.00
CA ILE A 42 2.96 -9.51 14.32
C ILE A 42 4.26 -8.75 14.65
N THR A 43 4.80 -8.94 15.85
CA THR A 43 6.07 -8.32 16.26
C THR A 43 7.26 -8.86 15.47
N VAL A 44 7.23 -10.15 15.10
CA VAL A 44 8.31 -10.86 14.41
C VAL A 44 8.35 -10.52 12.92
N ILE A 45 7.18 -10.29 12.31
CA ILE A 45 7.07 -10.02 10.87
C ILE A 45 6.69 -8.57 10.54
N SER A 46 6.74 -7.67 11.52
CA SER A 46 6.28 -6.29 11.43
C SER A 46 6.89 -5.52 10.25
N LEU A 47 8.21 -5.59 10.06
CA LEU A 47 8.91 -4.86 9.00
C LEU A 47 8.58 -5.41 7.59
N PRO A 48 8.67 -6.73 7.31
CA PRO A 48 8.18 -7.29 6.05
C PRO A 48 6.71 -6.99 5.77
N LEU A 49 5.84 -7.09 6.79
CA LEU A 49 4.41 -6.82 6.63
C LEU A 49 4.15 -5.35 6.31
N ALA A 50 4.83 -4.41 6.97
CA ALA A 50 4.75 -2.98 6.67
C ALA A 50 5.18 -2.69 5.22
N PHE A 51 6.24 -3.35 4.74
CA PHE A 51 6.65 -3.26 3.33
C PHE A 51 5.57 -3.78 2.37
N LEU A 52 4.97 -4.93 2.66
CA LEU A 52 3.91 -5.51 1.83
C LEU A 52 2.68 -4.62 1.76
N ILE A 53 2.22 -4.08 2.90
CA ILE A 53 1.09 -3.15 2.97
C ILE A 53 1.38 -1.90 2.14
N ARG A 54 2.55 -1.27 2.36
CA ARG A 54 3.00 -0.10 1.60
C ARG A 54 2.95 -0.37 0.10
N HIS A 55 3.56 -1.47 -0.32
CA HIS A 55 3.68 -1.78 -1.73
C HIS A 55 2.31 -2.10 -2.36
N THR A 56 1.43 -2.77 -1.61
CA THR A 56 0.04 -3.02 -2.02
C THR A 56 -0.70 -1.69 -2.27
N LEU A 57 -0.54 -0.70 -1.39
CA LEU A 57 -1.13 0.63 -1.58
C LEU A 57 -0.58 1.34 -2.82
N GLU A 58 0.74 1.32 -3.02
CA GLU A 58 1.38 1.91 -4.21
C GLU A 58 0.84 1.29 -5.50
N LEU A 59 0.78 -0.05 -5.57
CA LEU A 59 0.24 -0.78 -6.72
C LEU A 59 -1.24 -0.46 -6.94
N GLY A 60 -2.03 -0.39 -5.86
CA GLY A 60 -3.44 -0.04 -5.90
C GLY A 60 -3.67 1.35 -6.50
N TYR A 61 -2.91 2.36 -6.07
CA TYR A 61 -3.00 3.69 -6.67
C TYR A 61 -2.61 3.69 -8.15
N LYS A 62 -1.45 3.11 -8.50
CA LYS A 62 -0.95 3.11 -9.89
C LYS A 62 -1.95 2.45 -10.83
N MET A 63 -2.50 1.32 -10.43
CA MET A 63 -3.49 0.62 -11.22
C MET A 63 -4.80 1.40 -11.35
N ASN A 64 -5.34 1.97 -10.25
CA ASN A 64 -6.54 2.79 -10.33
C ASN A 64 -6.33 4.03 -11.22
N LEU A 65 -5.18 4.68 -11.12
CA LEU A 65 -4.83 5.84 -11.95
C LEU A 65 -4.75 5.50 -13.45
N ILE A 66 -4.23 4.32 -13.80
CA ILE A 66 -4.22 3.84 -15.19
C ILE A 66 -5.64 3.68 -15.74
N GLU A 67 -6.60 3.20 -14.94
CA GLU A 67 -7.98 3.12 -15.37
C GLU A 67 -8.71 4.47 -15.37
N LEU A 68 -8.47 5.28 -14.34
CA LEU A 68 -9.10 6.59 -14.22
C LEU A 68 -8.72 7.51 -15.37
N GLU A 69 -7.47 7.47 -15.86
CA GLU A 69 -7.05 8.24 -17.03
C GLU A 69 -7.92 7.95 -18.27
N LYS A 70 -8.41 6.72 -18.42
CA LYS A 70 -9.27 6.32 -19.55
C LYS A 70 -10.66 6.97 -19.51
N VAL A 71 -11.11 7.41 -18.33
CA VAL A 71 -12.47 7.92 -18.12
C VAL A 71 -12.53 9.36 -17.63
N SER A 72 -11.45 9.87 -17.01
CA SER A 72 -11.35 11.20 -16.39
C SER A 72 -10.97 12.33 -17.34
N ASP A 73 -10.49 11.99 -18.54
CA ASP A 73 -9.84 12.90 -19.50
C ASP A 73 -8.57 13.60 -18.95
N LEU A 74 -8.05 13.13 -17.82
CA LEU A 74 -6.81 13.61 -17.22
C LEU A 74 -5.72 12.55 -17.38
N LYS A 75 -4.57 12.96 -17.89
CA LYS A 75 -3.39 12.09 -17.94
C LYS A 75 -2.88 11.79 -16.54
N ALA A 76 -2.72 10.51 -16.20
CA ALA A 76 -2.22 10.13 -14.89
C ALA A 76 -0.75 10.49 -14.72
N LYS A 77 -0.47 11.22 -13.63
CA LYS A 77 0.90 11.55 -13.22
C LYS A 77 1.48 10.41 -12.39
N ILE A 78 1.89 9.35 -13.07
CA ILE A 78 2.53 8.19 -12.46
C ILE A 78 4.02 8.19 -12.81
N GLU A 79 4.86 8.18 -11.77
CA GLU A 79 6.29 7.94 -11.91
C GLU A 79 6.63 6.47 -11.64
N TYR A 80 7.33 5.84 -12.59
CA TYR A 80 7.65 4.40 -12.53
C TYR A 80 9.10 4.12 -12.10
N LYS A 81 9.98 5.12 -12.09
CA LYS A 81 11.40 4.98 -11.75
C LYS A 81 11.90 6.18 -10.96
N GLY A 82 12.92 5.96 -10.14
CA GLY A 82 13.57 7.01 -9.35
C GLY A 82 12.96 7.20 -7.96
N LYS A 83 13.55 8.10 -7.16
CA LYS A 83 13.16 8.34 -5.76
C LYS A 83 11.72 8.84 -5.60
N SER A 84 11.16 9.44 -6.64
CA SER A 84 9.80 9.97 -6.69
C SER A 84 8.73 8.95 -7.12
N ALA A 85 9.13 7.78 -7.63
CA ALA A 85 8.21 6.72 -8.07
C ALA A 85 7.44 6.02 -6.94
N HIS A 86 7.82 6.27 -5.69
CA HIS A 86 7.31 5.57 -4.50
C HIS A 86 6.58 6.49 -3.52
N LYS A 87 6.28 7.73 -3.92
CA LYS A 87 5.62 8.71 -3.05
C LYS A 87 4.11 8.48 -3.02
N ILE A 88 3.65 7.76 -2.00
CA ILE A 88 2.23 7.46 -1.78
C ILE A 88 1.39 8.75 -1.71
N ASP A 89 1.92 9.82 -1.13
CA ASP A 89 1.24 11.11 -1.05
C ASP A 89 0.90 11.73 -2.40
N ASP A 90 1.86 11.67 -3.34
CA ASP A 90 1.65 12.19 -4.69
C ASP A 90 0.64 11.34 -5.46
N LEU A 91 0.73 10.02 -5.32
CA LEU A 91 -0.23 9.08 -5.90
C LEU A 91 -1.65 9.27 -5.36
N HIS A 92 -1.79 9.48 -4.05
CA HIS A 92 -3.10 9.72 -3.42
C HIS A 92 -3.72 11.03 -3.90
N ARG A 93 -2.94 12.11 -3.96
CA ARG A 93 -3.41 13.42 -4.45
C ARG A 93 -3.86 13.34 -5.91
N GLU A 94 -3.11 12.63 -6.74
CA GLU A 94 -3.46 12.40 -8.14
C GLU A 94 -4.74 11.55 -8.25
N PHE A 95 -4.87 10.50 -7.44
CA PHE A 95 -6.06 9.65 -7.40
C PHE A 95 -7.31 10.44 -7.03
N GLU A 96 -7.25 11.25 -5.98
CA GLU A 96 -8.37 12.10 -5.59
C GLU A 96 -8.73 13.08 -6.71
N SER A 97 -7.74 13.77 -7.28
CA SER A 97 -7.96 14.69 -8.39
C SER A 97 -8.71 14.05 -9.56
N GLN A 98 -8.30 12.85 -9.97
CA GLN A 98 -8.97 12.13 -11.06
C GLN A 98 -10.36 11.65 -10.69
N MET A 99 -10.57 11.13 -9.49
CA MET A 99 -11.90 10.74 -9.01
C MET A 99 -12.86 11.94 -9.00
N ARG A 100 -12.40 13.11 -8.55
CA ARG A 100 -13.20 14.36 -8.60
C ARG A 100 -13.53 14.78 -10.02
N ALA A 101 -12.59 14.63 -10.97
CA ALA A 101 -12.84 14.90 -12.38
C ALA A 101 -13.91 13.96 -12.96
N VAL A 102 -13.85 12.66 -12.63
CA VAL A 102 -14.86 11.67 -13.02
C VAL A 102 -16.23 12.03 -12.43
N PHE A 103 -16.30 12.35 -11.13
CA PHE A 103 -17.57 12.75 -10.51
C PHE A 103 -18.20 13.96 -11.17
N LYS A 104 -17.38 14.96 -11.52
CA LYS A 104 -17.85 16.15 -12.24
C LYS A 104 -18.32 15.80 -13.66
N LYS A 105 -17.56 15.00 -14.39
CA LYS A 105 -17.86 14.62 -15.78
C LYS A 105 -19.17 13.85 -15.91
N TYR A 106 -19.38 12.87 -15.02
CA TYR A 106 -20.55 12.00 -15.06
C TYR A 106 -21.69 12.44 -14.14
N SER A 107 -21.55 13.60 -13.47
CA SER A 107 -22.55 14.09 -12.49
C SER A 107 -22.90 13.01 -11.47
N ALA A 108 -21.88 12.45 -10.82
CA ALA A 108 -22.04 11.33 -9.90
C ALA A 108 -23.03 11.65 -8.77
N ASP A 109 -23.75 10.62 -8.33
CA ASP A 109 -24.72 10.72 -7.25
C ASP A 109 -24.04 11.21 -5.95
N LYS A 110 -24.75 12.05 -5.18
CA LYS A 110 -24.27 12.57 -3.90
C LYS A 110 -23.93 11.44 -2.91
N ASP A 111 -24.66 10.34 -2.93
CA ASP A 111 -24.40 9.19 -2.07
C ASP A 111 -23.11 8.48 -2.47
N VAL A 112 -22.81 8.38 -3.78
CA VAL A 112 -21.54 7.84 -4.28
C VAL A 112 -20.37 8.74 -3.86
N ILE A 113 -20.52 10.06 -4.01
CA ILE A 113 -19.51 11.04 -3.58
C ILE A 113 -19.28 10.94 -2.06
N LYS A 114 -20.35 10.85 -1.28
CA LYS A 114 -20.28 10.72 0.18
C LYS A 114 -19.61 9.42 0.62
N GLN A 115 -19.92 8.29 -0.04
CA GLN A 115 -19.25 7.02 0.23
C GLN A 115 -17.75 7.11 -0.09
N PHE A 116 -17.41 7.70 -1.24
CA PHE A 116 -16.03 7.94 -1.60
C PHE A 116 -15.31 8.81 -0.56
N ASP A 117 -15.91 9.93 -0.13
CA ASP A 117 -15.31 10.82 0.85
C ASP A 117 -15.06 10.13 2.19
N GLY A 118 -16.00 9.30 2.64
CA GLY A 118 -15.84 8.50 3.86
C GLY A 118 -14.69 7.49 3.76
N LEU A 119 -14.58 6.78 2.64
CA LEU A 119 -13.49 5.83 2.41
C LEU A 119 -12.14 6.53 2.20
N ASN A 120 -12.13 7.64 1.48
CA ASN A 120 -10.93 8.43 1.20
C ASN A 120 -10.39 9.08 2.48
N SER A 121 -11.26 9.49 3.39
CA SER A 121 -10.86 9.98 4.71
C SER A 121 -10.10 8.92 5.50
N LYS A 122 -10.61 7.68 5.55
CA LYS A 122 -9.91 6.54 6.17
C LYS A 122 -8.59 6.27 5.47
N LEU A 123 -8.59 6.21 4.14
CA LEU A 123 -7.37 5.98 3.35
C LEU A 123 -6.30 7.05 3.62
N ASN A 124 -6.70 8.31 3.84
CA ASN A 124 -5.80 9.39 4.20
C ASN A 124 -5.21 9.24 5.62
N GLU A 125 -5.95 8.66 6.57
CA GLU A 125 -5.42 8.30 7.89
C GLU A 125 -4.36 7.20 7.78
N LEU A 126 -4.65 6.12 7.05
CA LEU A 126 -3.68 5.06 6.76
C LEU A 126 -2.42 5.63 6.11
N LYS A 127 -2.61 6.48 5.10
CA LYS A 127 -1.52 7.15 4.40
C LYS A 127 -0.64 7.97 5.34
N LYS A 128 -1.20 8.70 6.31
CA LYS A 128 -0.40 9.46 7.29
C LYS A 128 0.47 8.55 8.16
N ILE A 129 -0.06 7.39 8.55
CA ILE A 129 0.73 6.40 9.27
C ILE A 129 1.83 5.83 8.36
N MET A 130 1.47 5.51 7.12
CA MET A 130 2.40 5.00 6.12
C MET A 130 3.44 6.02 5.68
N TYR A 131 3.17 7.33 5.73
CA TYR A 131 4.11 8.39 5.35
C TYR A 131 5.33 8.41 6.29
N LYS A 132 5.11 8.33 7.60
CA LYS A 132 6.20 8.18 8.60
C LYS A 132 7.04 6.93 8.34
N LEU A 133 6.36 5.86 7.92
CA LEU A 133 6.94 4.59 7.53
C LEU A 133 7.64 4.66 6.15
N ASP A 134 7.20 5.55 5.26
CA ASP A 134 7.70 5.74 3.89
C ASP A 134 9.13 6.31 3.89
N GLU A 135 9.36 7.30 4.77
CA GLU A 135 10.69 7.90 5.03
C GLU A 135 11.70 6.84 5.49
N LEU A 136 11.22 5.80 6.18
CA LEU A 136 11.99 4.68 6.69
C LEU A 136 11.87 3.41 5.84
N SER A 137 11.23 3.48 4.68
CA SER A 137 10.83 2.27 3.94
C SER A 137 11.99 1.44 3.38
N TYR A 138 13.18 2.04 3.32
CA TYR A 138 14.41 1.30 3.04
C TYR A 138 14.81 0.39 4.20
N ALA A 139 14.63 0.83 5.44
CA ALA A 139 14.89 0.07 6.66
C ALA A 139 13.94 -1.12 6.87
N PHE A 140 12.82 -1.21 6.14
CA PHE A 140 11.98 -2.42 6.15
C PHE A 140 12.63 -3.63 5.50
N ARG A 141 13.58 -3.41 4.59
CA ARG A 141 14.16 -4.48 3.76
C ARG A 141 15.63 -4.72 4.03
N TYR A 142 16.32 -3.72 4.59
CA TYR A 142 17.75 -3.78 4.83
C TYR A 142 18.05 -3.39 6.27
N PRO A 143 18.90 -4.14 6.97
CA PRO A 143 19.46 -3.68 8.24
C PRO A 143 20.37 -2.50 7.95
N VAL A 144 19.88 -1.29 8.18
CA VAL A 144 20.65 -0.06 7.98
C VAL A 144 21.49 0.23 9.22
N LYS A 145 22.72 0.70 9.02
CA LYS A 145 23.57 1.16 10.12
C LYS A 145 23.09 2.55 10.56
N ASN A 146 23.14 2.85 11.86
CA ASN A 146 23.00 4.23 12.36
C ASN A 146 24.28 5.02 12.03
N ASP A 147 24.50 5.28 10.75
CA ASP A 147 25.61 6.07 10.22
C ASP A 147 25.26 7.56 10.06
N GLY A 148 24.00 7.93 10.35
CA GLY A 148 23.48 9.30 10.19
C GLY A 148 23.24 9.71 8.73
N ILE A 149 23.47 8.80 7.77
CA ILE A 149 23.31 9.01 6.33
C ILE A 149 22.08 8.26 5.83
N THR A 150 21.83 7.06 6.34
CA THR A 150 20.68 6.23 5.97
C THR A 150 19.56 6.41 7.00
N PRO A 151 18.34 6.82 6.60
CA PRO A 151 17.20 6.89 7.52
C PRO A 151 16.96 5.54 8.19
N ASN A 152 16.93 5.53 9.52
CA ASN A 152 16.66 4.36 10.35
C ASN A 152 15.66 4.72 11.45
N PHE A 153 15.06 3.71 12.09
CA PHE A 153 14.27 3.91 13.31
C PHE A 153 15.19 4.46 14.41
N ASP A 154 15.16 5.77 14.62
CA ASP A 154 15.98 6.43 15.62
C ASP A 154 15.31 6.32 16.99
N LYS A 155 16.06 6.00 18.05
CA LYS A 155 15.52 5.77 19.40
C LYS A 155 14.81 6.98 20.02
N LYS A 156 14.88 8.16 19.39
CA LYS A 156 14.29 9.41 19.88
C LYS A 156 12.91 9.72 19.30
N ASP A 157 12.54 9.13 18.17
CA ASP A 157 11.30 9.48 17.44
C ASP A 157 10.17 8.45 17.61
N VAL A 158 10.39 7.34 18.31
CA VAL A 158 9.40 6.28 18.41
C VAL A 158 8.76 6.23 19.78
N ASN A 159 7.49 6.66 19.86
CA ASN A 159 6.56 6.09 20.84
C ASN A 159 6.35 4.60 20.46
N ASP A 160 7.32 3.78 20.83
CA ASP A 160 7.62 2.39 20.41
C ASP A 160 6.51 1.34 20.65
N LYS A 161 5.32 1.75 21.09
CA LYS A 161 4.21 0.83 21.42
C LYS A 161 2.89 1.12 20.72
N THR A 162 2.76 2.24 20.01
CA THR A 162 1.45 2.68 19.46
C THR A 162 1.36 2.68 17.93
N ASP A 163 2.49 2.73 17.21
CA ASP A 163 2.46 2.89 15.74
C ASP A 163 2.19 1.56 14.99
N VAL A 164 2.67 0.41 15.48
CA VAL A 164 2.42 -0.88 14.80
C VAL A 164 1.01 -1.42 15.09
N THR A 165 0.54 -1.26 16.33
CA THR A 165 -0.80 -1.65 16.77
C THR A 165 -1.89 -0.79 16.13
N SER A 166 -1.63 0.49 15.85
CA SER A 166 -2.58 1.36 15.13
C SER A 166 -2.71 1.00 13.65
N VAL A 167 -1.63 0.61 12.96
CA VAL A 167 -1.70 0.08 11.58
C VAL A 167 -2.50 -1.23 11.55
N ALA A 168 -2.23 -2.15 12.46
CA ALA A 168 -2.95 -3.42 12.54
C ALA A 168 -4.44 -3.24 12.85
N SER A 169 -4.78 -2.33 13.77
CA SER A 169 -6.18 -2.04 14.15
C SER A 169 -6.95 -1.28 13.07
N PHE A 170 -6.27 -0.56 12.18
CA PHE A 170 -6.90 0.12 11.05
C PHE A 170 -7.23 -0.86 9.90
N LEU A 171 -6.47 -1.95 9.78
CA LEU A 171 -6.60 -2.94 8.71
C LEU A 171 -7.52 -4.12 9.06
N MET A 172 -7.91 -4.27 10.32
CA MET A 172 -8.93 -5.20 10.81
C MET A 172 -10.30 -4.54 10.89
#